data_AF-A0A8S9PHE0-F1
#
_entry.id   AF-A0A8S9PHE0-F1
#
_cell.length_a   1.000
_cell.length_b   1.000
_cell.length_c   1.000
_cell.angle_alpha   90.00
_cell.angle_beta   90.00
_cell.angle_gamma   90.00
#
_symmetry.space_group_name_H-M   'P 1'
#
loop_
_entity.id
_entity.type
_entity.pdbx_description
1 polymer ?
#
loop_
_entity_poly.entity_id
_entity_poly.type
_entity_poly.pdbx_seq_one_letter_code
_entity_poly.pdbx_strand_id
1 'polypeptide(L)'
;MARIGGILVCLVIAGLDVGAAILGIQGEASQNQVKHMKLWLFECREPSQDAFRLGLGAAAILVMAHVLINLVGGCLCICSQDEFQRSSSTKQISMVCLVVTWIVFAVGFGALVIGAMSNSKSRSSCGFTHHHYLSIGGFLCFLHALFCVAYYVSATAAKDEAAK
;
A
#
# COMPACT_ATOMS: atom_id res chain seq x y z
N MET A 1 19.26 -2.32 -22.13
CA MET A 1 18.50 -3.34 -21.35
C MET A 1 18.11 -2.86 -19.95
N ALA A 2 19.00 -2.25 -19.16
CA ALA A 2 18.70 -1.81 -17.79
C ALA A 2 17.50 -0.83 -17.65
N ARG A 3 17.35 0.14 -18.56
CA ARG A 3 16.23 1.10 -18.55
C ARG A 3 14.86 0.45 -18.82
N ILE A 4 14.80 -0.54 -19.73
CA ILE A 4 13.56 -1.27 -20.04
C ILE A 4 13.17 -2.16 -18.84
N GLY A 5 14.16 -2.83 -18.23
CA GLY A 5 13.93 -3.66 -17.04
C GLY A 5 13.32 -2.88 -15.88
N GLY A 6 13.84 -1.69 -15.58
CA GLY A 6 13.27 -0.88 -14.49
C GLY A 6 11.87 -0.32 -14.79
N ILE A 7 11.58 0.06 -16.04
CA ILE A 7 10.21 0.47 -16.44
C ILE A 7 9.23 -0.69 -16.26
N LEU A 8 9.60 -1.90 -16.68
CA LEU A 8 8.78 -3.10 -16.48
C LEU A 8 8.50 -3.36 -15.01
N VAL A 9 9.52 -3.25 -14.14
CA VAL A 9 9.32 -3.42 -12.70
C VAL A 9 8.38 -2.35 -12.13
N CYS A 10 8.51 -1.10 -12.57
CA CYS A 10 7.59 -0.04 -12.16
C CYS A 10 6.15 -0.30 -12.58
N LEU A 11 5.93 -0.80 -13.80
CA LEU A 11 4.61 -1.18 -14.29
C LEU A 11 4.04 -2.36 -13.48
N VAL A 12 4.87 -3.33 -13.10
CA VAL A 12 4.47 -4.45 -12.25
C VAL A 12 4.05 -3.94 -10.86
N ILE A 13 4.85 -3.09 -10.21
CA ILE A 13 4.54 -2.53 -8.89
C ILE A 13 3.22 -1.74 -8.93
N ALA A 14 3.07 -0.85 -9.91
CA ALA A 14 1.84 -0.08 -10.09
C ALA A 14 0.62 -1.00 -10.34
N GLY A 15 0.79 -2.06 -11.15
CA GLY A 15 -0.26 -3.05 -11.39
C GLY A 15 -0.68 -3.81 -10.13
N LEU A 16 0.29 -4.21 -9.29
CA LEU A 16 0.04 -4.86 -8.01
C LEU A 16 -0.75 -3.93 -7.07
N ASP A 17 -0.30 -2.68 -6.91
CA ASP A 17 -0.95 -1.68 -6.05
C ASP A 17 -2.38 -1.36 -6.53
N VAL A 18 -2.62 -1.23 -7.84
CA VAL A 18 -3.96 -1.05 -8.41
C VAL A 18 -4.83 -2.28 -8.14
N GLY A 19 -4.29 -3.49 -8.29
CA GLY A 19 -4.99 -4.73 -7.94
C GLY A 19 -5.37 -4.78 -6.46
N ALA A 20 -4.44 -4.46 -5.56
CA ALA A 20 -4.70 -4.38 -4.13
C ALA A 20 -5.77 -3.32 -3.79
N ALA A 21 -5.73 -2.17 -4.44
CA ALA A 21 -6.71 -1.11 -4.26
C ALA A 21 -8.13 -1.56 -4.64
N ILE A 22 -8.26 -2.20 -5.80
CA ILE A 22 -9.52 -2.75 -6.29
C ILE A 22 -10.06 -3.82 -5.33
N LEU A 23 -9.21 -4.72 -4.84
CA LEU A 23 -9.60 -5.75 -3.87
C LEU A 23 -10.04 -5.14 -2.53
N GLY A 24 -9.38 -4.08 -2.06
CA GLY A 24 -9.80 -3.34 -0.86
C GLY A 24 -11.20 -2.73 -1.01
N ILE A 25 -11.48 -2.08 -2.16
CA ILE A 25 -12.79 -1.49 -2.45
C ILE A 25 -13.87 -2.57 -2.58
N GLN A 26 -13.58 -3.66 -3.30
CA GLN A 26 -14.50 -4.79 -3.43
C GLN A 26 -14.76 -5.47 -2.07
N GLY A 27 -13.74 -5.60 -1.23
CA GLY A 27 -13.90 -6.11 0.13
C GLY A 27 -14.86 -5.26 0.96
N GLU A 28 -14.79 -3.93 0.83
CA GLU A 28 -15.76 -3.03 1.49
C GLU A 28 -17.17 -3.16 0.90
N ALA A 29 -17.30 -3.30 -0.42
CA ALA A 29 -18.59 -3.52 -1.06
C ALA A 29 -19.23 -4.84 -0.58
N SER A 30 -18.48 -5.95 -0.55
CA SER A 30 -18.92 -7.25 -0.01
C SER A 30 -19.27 -7.16 1.47
N GLN A 31 -18.53 -6.36 2.24
CA GLN A 31 -18.86 -6.08 3.65
C GLN A 31 -20.18 -5.32 3.80
N ASN A 32 -20.51 -4.41 2.88
CA ASN A 32 -21.72 -3.59 2.97
C ASN A 32 -22.99 -4.33 2.51
N GLN A 33 -22.88 -5.32 1.62
CA GLN A 33 -24.02 -6.13 1.17
C GLN A 33 -24.67 -6.91 2.32
N VAL A 34 -23.88 -7.42 3.26
CA VAL A 34 -24.39 -8.19 4.43
C VAL A 34 -25.02 -7.28 5.50
N LYS A 35 -24.82 -5.96 5.41
CA LYS A 35 -25.33 -4.98 6.39
C LYS A 35 -26.79 -4.56 6.17
N HIS A 36 -27.49 -5.11 5.19
CA HIS A 36 -28.90 -4.74 4.93
C HIS A 36 -29.89 -5.17 6.02
N MET A 37 -29.46 -5.90 7.07
CA MET A 37 -30.22 -6.13 8.31
C MET A 37 -29.81 -5.13 9.42
N LYS A 38 -30.25 -3.88 9.31
CA LYS A 38 -30.01 -2.84 10.35
C LYS A 38 -30.96 -3.01 11.54
N LEU A 39 -30.43 -3.41 12.70
CA LEU A 39 -31.06 -3.21 14.01
C LEU A 39 -30.41 -2.00 14.71
N TRP A 40 -31.25 -1.25 15.42
CA TRP A 40 -31.19 0.21 15.52
C TRP A 40 -30.06 0.83 16.37
N LEU A 41 -29.32 0.09 17.21
CA LEU A 41 -28.26 0.67 18.06
C LEU A 41 -27.07 -0.29 18.35
N PHE A 42 -27.09 -1.48 17.77
CA PHE A 42 -26.15 -2.57 18.05
C PHE A 42 -25.83 -3.23 16.70
N GLU A 43 -24.73 -2.81 16.05
CA GLU A 43 -24.34 -3.36 14.74
C GLU A 43 -23.74 -4.76 14.97
N CYS A 44 -24.60 -5.79 14.97
CA CYS A 44 -24.16 -7.16 15.09
C CYS A 44 -23.63 -7.58 13.71
N ARG A 45 -22.31 -7.51 13.63
CA ARG A 45 -21.51 -7.75 12.45
C ARG A 45 -21.64 -9.21 12.05
N GLU A 46 -22.47 -9.51 11.05
CA GLU A 46 -22.34 -10.79 10.35
C GLU A 46 -21.02 -10.78 9.55
N PRO A 47 -20.08 -11.69 9.83
CA PRO A 47 -18.79 -11.72 9.18
C PRO A 47 -18.95 -12.11 7.71
N SER A 48 -18.48 -11.26 6.79
CA SER A 48 -18.35 -11.64 5.37
C SER A 48 -17.03 -12.37 5.18
N GLN A 49 -17.09 -13.70 4.95
CA GLN A 49 -15.88 -14.46 4.59
C GLN A 49 -15.23 -13.92 3.32
N ASP A 50 -16.01 -13.42 2.38
CA ASP A 50 -15.50 -12.82 1.14
C ASP A 50 -14.74 -11.53 1.41
N ALA A 51 -15.27 -10.62 2.24
CA ALA A 51 -14.56 -9.40 2.62
C ALA A 51 -13.23 -9.69 3.36
N PHE A 52 -13.21 -10.74 4.20
CA PHE A 52 -11.99 -11.20 4.85
C PHE A 52 -10.94 -11.67 3.83
N ARG A 53 -11.33 -12.52 2.87
CA ARG A 53 -10.44 -13.05 1.83
C ARG A 53 -9.91 -11.95 0.92
N LEU A 54 -10.78 -11.03 0.49
CA LEU A 54 -10.42 -9.89 -0.36
C LEU A 54 -9.47 -8.94 0.36
N GLY A 55 -9.76 -8.58 1.61
CA GLY A 55 -8.89 -7.72 2.42
C GLY A 55 -7.52 -8.33 2.71
N LEU A 56 -7.46 -9.63 3.03
CA LEU A 56 -6.20 -10.35 3.22
C LEU A 56 -5.40 -10.46 1.92
N GLY A 57 -6.08 -10.71 0.80
CA GLY A 57 -5.47 -10.71 -0.53
C GLY A 57 -4.87 -9.36 -0.89
N ALA A 58 -5.62 -8.27 -0.67
CA ALA A 58 -5.13 -6.90 -0.86
C ALA A 58 -3.88 -6.62 -0.02
N ALA A 59 -3.89 -7.01 1.26
CA ALA A 59 -2.74 -6.84 2.15
C ALA A 59 -1.51 -7.61 1.66
N ALA A 60 -1.68 -8.85 1.20
CA ALA A 60 -0.58 -9.67 0.67
C ALA A 60 0.03 -9.06 -0.61
N ILE A 61 -0.80 -8.54 -1.51
CA ILE A 61 -0.34 -7.89 -2.74
C ILE A 61 0.40 -6.58 -2.42
N LEU A 62 -0.10 -5.77 -1.48
CA LEU A 62 0.58 -4.56 -1.04
C LEU A 62 1.96 -4.85 -0.44
N VAL A 63 2.08 -5.91 0.37
CA VAL A 63 3.39 -6.36 0.90
C VAL A 63 4.33 -6.76 -0.23
N MET A 64 3.83 -7.48 -1.23
CA MET A 64 4.64 -7.88 -2.39
C MET A 64 5.13 -6.66 -3.18
N ALA A 65 4.25 -5.69 -3.46
CA ALA A 65 4.62 -4.43 -4.10
C ALA A 65 5.68 -3.67 -3.28
N HIS A 66 5.51 -3.61 -1.96
CA HIS A 66 6.46 -2.94 -1.08
C HIS A 66 7.84 -3.63 -1.04
N VAL A 67 7.89 -4.97 -1.06
CA VAL A 67 9.16 -5.71 -1.17
C VAL A 67 9.85 -5.41 -2.49
N LEU A 68 9.11 -5.41 -3.61
CA LEU A 68 9.67 -5.14 -4.93
C LEU A 68 10.27 -3.74 -5.03
N ILE A 69 9.62 -2.70 -4.50
CA ILE A 69 10.18 -1.34 -4.54
C ILE A 69 11.46 -1.22 -3.70
N ASN A 70 11.53 -1.89 -2.55
CA ASN A 70 12.74 -1.93 -1.73
C ASN A 70 13.89 -2.67 -2.43
N LEU A 71 13.60 -3.72 -3.21
CA LEU A 71 14.61 -4.41 -4.03
C LEU A 71 15.15 -3.49 -5.15
N VAL A 72 14.28 -2.70 -5.79
CA VAL A 72 14.67 -1.73 -6.83
C VAL A 72 15.50 -0.57 -6.26
N GLY A 73 15.18 -0.15 -5.04
CA GLY A 73 15.91 0.89 -4.32
C GLY A 73 17.34 0.49 -3.92
N GLY A 74 17.67 -0.79 -4.02
CA GLY A 74 18.89 -1.37 -3.45
C GLY A 74 18.75 -1.57 -1.94
N CYS A 75 19.46 -2.55 -1.40
CA CYS A 75 19.56 -2.71 0.05
C CYS A 75 20.11 -1.39 0.62
N LEU A 76 19.33 -0.72 1.48
CA LEU A 76 19.67 0.53 2.17
C LEU A 76 20.90 0.35 3.06
N CYS A 77 22.09 0.22 2.49
CA CYS A 77 23.32 0.53 3.20
C CYS A 77 23.42 2.05 3.22
N ILE A 78 23.02 2.64 4.35
CA ILE A 78 23.25 4.03 4.73
C ILE A 78 24.77 4.23 4.77
N CYS A 79 25.37 4.51 3.62
CA CYS A 79 26.77 4.89 3.52
C CYS A 79 26.84 6.42 3.47
N SER A 80 26.89 6.98 4.69
CA SER A 80 27.31 8.33 5.05
C SER A 80 26.35 9.51 4.82
N GLN A 81 26.02 10.15 5.95
CA GLN A 81 25.34 11.44 6.08
C GLN A 81 26.11 12.60 5.41
N ASP A 82 27.39 12.40 5.08
CA ASP A 82 28.27 13.36 4.40
C ASP A 82 27.91 13.58 2.92
N GLU A 83 27.40 12.55 2.22
CA GLU A 83 26.93 12.68 0.83
C GLU A 83 25.58 13.42 0.72
N PHE A 84 24.85 13.57 1.83
CA PHE A 84 23.54 14.23 1.90
C PHE A 84 23.61 15.75 1.69
N GLN A 85 24.73 16.37 2.10
CA GLN A 85 24.97 17.81 1.91
C GLN A 85 25.53 18.14 0.50
N ARG A 86 26.11 17.15 -0.18
CA ARG A 86 26.80 17.32 -1.48
C ARG A 86 25.97 16.87 -2.69
N SER A 87 24.78 16.33 -2.44
CA SER A 87 23.95 15.59 -3.38
C SER A 87 22.87 16.47 -4.07
N SER A 88 22.76 16.38 -5.39
CA SER A 88 21.71 17.00 -6.24
C SER A 88 20.28 16.85 -5.67
N SER A 89 19.42 17.87 -5.86
CA SER A 89 18.01 17.91 -5.42
C SER A 89 17.24 16.62 -5.72
N THR A 90 17.57 15.95 -6.83
CA THR A 90 16.95 14.71 -7.30
C THR A 90 17.12 13.53 -6.32
N LYS A 91 18.27 13.43 -5.64
CA LYS A 91 18.54 12.40 -4.61
C LYS A 91 17.76 12.66 -3.32
N GLN A 92 17.63 13.93 -2.91
CA GLN A 92 16.84 14.30 -1.73
C GLN A 92 15.36 13.97 -1.92
N ILE A 93 14.81 14.26 -3.11
CA ILE A 93 13.43 13.91 -3.48
C ILE A 93 13.23 12.38 -3.43
N SER A 94 14.19 11.62 -3.97
CA SER A 94 14.15 10.15 -3.92
C SER A 94 14.07 9.64 -2.47
N MET A 95 14.89 10.17 -1.55
CA MET A 95 14.86 9.76 -0.14
C MET A 95 13.52 10.10 0.55
N VAL A 96 12.98 11.29 0.29
CA VAL A 96 11.67 11.69 0.83
C VAL A 96 10.56 10.79 0.30
N CYS A 97 10.52 10.51 -1.00
CA CYS A 97 9.55 9.58 -1.58
C CYS A 97 9.63 8.20 -0.95
N LEU A 98 10.84 7.70 -0.66
CA LEU A 98 11.04 6.41 -0.01
C LEU A 98 10.45 6.40 1.41
N VAL A 99 10.76 7.41 2.23
CA VAL A 99 10.19 7.52 3.59
C VAL A 99 8.66 7.60 3.55
N VAL A 100 8.10 8.37 2.62
CA VAL A 100 6.65 8.48 2.46
C VAL A 100 6.03 7.14 2.03
N THR A 101 6.66 6.37 1.12
CA THR A 101 6.16 5.02 0.79
C THR A 101 6.09 4.09 1.99
N TRP A 102 7.07 4.13 2.91
CA TRP A 102 7.05 3.34 4.14
C TRP A 102 5.90 3.73 5.07
N ILE A 103 5.64 5.03 5.23
CA ILE A 103 4.53 5.54 6.04
C ILE A 103 3.18 5.11 5.42
N VAL A 104 3.01 5.34 4.11
CA VAL A 104 1.78 4.95 3.38
C VAL A 104 1.57 3.44 3.45
N PHE A 105 2.64 2.65 3.31
CA PHE A 105 2.59 1.20 3.47
C PHE A 105 2.11 0.79 4.87
N ALA A 106 2.71 1.35 5.94
CA ALA A 106 2.35 1.00 7.31
C ALA A 106 0.88 1.32 7.62
N VAL A 107 0.40 2.51 7.22
CA VAL A 107 -0.99 2.91 7.43
C VAL A 107 -1.94 2.10 6.55
N GLY A 108 -1.61 1.88 5.28
CA GLY A 108 -2.43 1.14 4.33
C GLY A 108 -2.57 -0.33 4.70
N PHE A 109 -1.44 -0.98 5.00
CA PHE A 109 -1.42 -2.36 5.48
C PHE A 109 -2.18 -2.52 6.79
N GLY A 110 -1.96 -1.63 7.76
CA GLY A 110 -2.70 -1.62 9.02
C GLY A 110 -4.21 -1.52 8.81
N ALA A 111 -4.66 -0.60 7.95
CA ALA A 111 -6.06 -0.45 7.60
C ALA A 111 -6.65 -1.71 6.93
N LEU A 112 -5.94 -2.31 5.96
CA LEU A 112 -6.38 -3.55 5.31
C LEU A 112 -6.47 -4.73 6.28
N VAL A 113 -5.48 -4.90 7.17
CA VAL A 113 -5.48 -5.97 8.17
C VAL A 113 -6.59 -5.78 9.20
N ILE A 114 -6.78 -4.56 9.72
CA ILE A 114 -7.88 -4.24 10.65
C ILE A 114 -9.22 -4.50 9.96
N GLY A 115 -9.37 -4.06 8.72
CA GLY A 115 -10.54 -4.30 7.88
C GLY A 115 -10.81 -5.78 7.66
N ALA A 116 -9.80 -6.57 7.29
CA ALA A 116 -9.92 -8.02 7.13
C ALA A 116 -10.28 -8.70 8.45
N MET A 117 -9.52 -8.45 9.53
CA MET A 117 -9.74 -9.05 10.84
C MET A 117 -11.13 -8.75 11.40
N SER A 118 -11.69 -7.58 11.11
CA SER A 118 -13.07 -7.21 11.47
C SER A 118 -14.14 -8.08 10.79
N ASN A 119 -13.77 -8.86 9.77
CA ASN A 119 -14.61 -9.79 9.03
C ASN A 119 -14.25 -11.28 9.26
N SER A 120 -13.27 -11.59 10.13
CA SER A 120 -12.74 -12.96 10.27
C SER A 120 -13.65 -13.93 11.05
N LYS A 121 -14.42 -13.46 12.05
CA LYS A 121 -15.41 -14.24 12.81
C LYS A 121 -16.54 -13.37 13.35
N SER A 122 -17.69 -13.98 13.63
CA SER A 122 -18.83 -13.33 14.30
C SER A 122 -18.39 -12.91 15.70
N ARG A 123 -18.42 -11.60 15.98
CA ARG A 123 -18.22 -11.11 17.34
C ARG A 123 -19.48 -11.43 18.14
N SER A 124 -19.30 -12.04 19.32
CA SER A 124 -20.36 -12.18 20.34
C SER A 124 -20.79 -10.84 20.97
N SER A 125 -20.09 -9.74 20.64
CA SER A 125 -20.37 -8.38 21.09
C SER A 125 -20.46 -7.45 19.88
N CYS A 126 -21.68 -7.03 19.57
CA CYS A 126 -21.98 -5.84 18.77
C CYS A 126 -21.11 -4.64 19.26
N GLY A 127 -20.52 -3.86 18.36
CA GLY A 127 -19.69 -2.71 18.73
C GLY A 127 -19.51 -1.70 17.59
N PHE A 128 -19.12 -0.47 17.93
CA PHE A 128 -18.87 0.62 16.97
C PHE A 128 -17.66 0.25 16.10
N THR A 129 -17.89 -0.24 14.88
CA THR A 129 -16.80 -0.57 13.95
C THR A 129 -16.80 0.46 12.83
N HIS A 130 -15.77 1.32 12.80
CA HIS A 130 -15.57 2.35 11.78
C HIS A 130 -15.67 1.75 10.36
N HIS A 131 -16.44 2.43 9.50
CA HIS A 131 -17.05 1.84 8.31
C HIS A 131 -16.14 1.71 7.07
N HIS A 132 -14.87 2.12 7.14
CA HIS A 132 -14.09 2.42 5.93
C HIS A 132 -12.66 1.87 5.90
N TYR A 133 -12.27 0.95 6.79
CA TYR A 133 -10.87 0.51 6.85
C TYR A 133 -10.38 -0.16 5.56
N LEU A 134 -11.23 -0.95 4.89
CA LEU A 134 -10.87 -1.63 3.64
C LEU A 134 -10.73 -0.64 2.46
N SER A 135 -11.65 0.33 2.34
CA SER A 135 -11.56 1.39 1.32
C SER A 135 -10.43 2.39 1.60
N ILE A 136 -10.20 2.78 2.86
CA ILE A 136 -9.04 3.60 3.26
C ILE A 136 -7.74 2.88 2.90
N GLY A 137 -7.64 1.59 3.23
CA GLY A 137 -6.51 0.75 2.84
C GLY A 137 -6.33 0.68 1.33
N GLY A 138 -7.42 0.53 0.57
CA GLY A 138 -7.41 0.53 -0.89
C GLY A 138 -6.95 1.85 -1.50
N PHE A 139 -7.41 2.99 -0.97
CA PHE A 139 -6.96 4.32 -1.40
C PHE A 139 -5.47 4.54 -1.12
N LEU A 140 -4.98 4.06 0.03
CA LEU A 140 -3.57 4.11 0.37
C LEU A 140 -2.71 3.24 -0.56
N CYS A 141 -3.24 2.16 -1.14
CA CYS A 141 -2.55 1.40 -2.18
C CYS A 141 -2.33 2.24 -3.46
N PHE A 142 -3.31 3.05 -3.89
CA PHE A 142 -3.11 3.99 -5.01
C PHE A 142 -2.05 5.05 -4.70
N LEU A 143 -2.05 5.59 -3.48
CA LEU A 143 -1.01 6.53 -3.05
C LEU A 143 0.37 5.85 -3.00
N HIS A 144 0.43 4.59 -2.56
CA HIS A 144 1.66 3.80 -2.57
C HIS A 144 2.22 3.66 -3.98
N ALA A 145 1.39 3.34 -4.98
CA ALA A 145 1.78 3.30 -6.39
C ALA A 145 2.36 4.64 -6.87
N LEU A 146 1.70 5.75 -6.55
CA LEU A 146 2.14 7.09 -6.97
C LEU A 146 3.54 7.41 -6.42
N PHE A 147 3.77 7.18 -5.12
CA PHE A 147 5.06 7.44 -4.50
C PHE A 147 6.14 6.44 -4.96
N CYS A 148 5.79 5.18 -5.27
CA CYS A 148 6.72 4.22 -5.86
C CYS A 148 7.22 4.66 -7.24
N VAL A 149 6.32 5.16 -8.09
CA VAL A 149 6.69 5.69 -9.42
C VAL A 149 7.55 6.94 -9.28
N ALA A 150 7.18 7.87 -8.41
CA ALA A 150 7.97 9.07 -8.14
C ALA A 150 9.38 8.70 -7.64
N TYR A 151 9.46 7.76 -6.69
CA TYR A 151 10.73 7.22 -6.18
C TYR A 151 11.59 6.65 -7.30
N TYR A 152 11.03 5.80 -8.16
CA TYR A 152 11.77 5.19 -9.27
C TYR A 152 12.29 6.22 -10.27
N VAL A 153 11.45 7.20 -10.64
CA VAL A 153 11.84 8.27 -11.58
C VAL A 153 12.97 9.12 -10.98
N SER A 154 12.83 9.55 -9.73
CA SER A 154 13.85 10.33 -9.03
C SER A 154 15.14 9.52 -8.82
N ALA A 155 15.05 8.25 -8.44
CA ALA A 155 16.22 7.38 -8.27
C ALA A 155 16.96 7.13 -9.60
N THR A 156 16.22 6.99 -10.71
CA THR A 156 16.81 6.81 -12.04
C THR A 156 17.49 8.10 -12.52
N ALA A 157 16.83 9.25 -12.35
CA ALA A 157 17.39 10.55 -12.71
C ALA A 157 18.66 10.87 -11.89
N ALA A 158 18.67 10.57 -10.59
CA ALA A 158 19.84 10.72 -9.73
C ALA A 158 21.03 9.85 -10.18
N LYS A 159 20.77 8.64 -10.69
CA LYS A 159 21.81 7.74 -11.23
C LYS A 159 22.36 8.26 -12.56
N ASP A 160 21.50 8.78 -13.44
CA ASP A 160 21.93 9.38 -14.71
C ASP A 160 22.76 10.67 -14.48
N GLU A 161 22.42 11.49 -13.46
CA GLU A 161 23.21 12.67 -13.08
C GLU A 161 24.60 12.32 -12.54
N ALA A 162 24.73 11.24 -11.76
CA ALA A 162 26.00 10.80 -11.18
C ALA A 162 26.94 10.11 -12.19
N ALA A 163 26.42 9.67 -13.34
CA ALA A 163 27.19 9.01 -14.40
C ALA A 163 27.77 10.01 -15.43
N LYS A 164 27.47 11.31 -15.29
CA LYS A 164 27.90 12.40 -16.17
C LYS A 164 29.06 13.16 -15.57
#